data_AF-A0A257NJU7-F1
#
_entry.id   AF-A0A257NJU7-F1
#
_cell.length_a   1.000
_cell.length_b   1.000
_cell.length_c   1.000
_cell.angle_alpha   90.00
_cell.angle_beta   90.00
_cell.angle_gamma   90.00
#
_symmetry.space_group_name_H-M   'P 1'
#
loop_
_entity.id
_entity.type
_entity.pdbx_description
1 polymer ?
#
loop_
_entity_poly.entity_id
_entity_poly.type
_entity_poly.pdbx_seq_one_letter_code
_entity_poly.pdbx_strand_id
1 'polypeptide(L)'
;MASLRKKPEWRAVQNAPSTFRFPEGESFAEMQHRMWRTLERLAEAHRGETIVVVSHADPIKAAVTYAQGVPLDLFQRTVISTCSISALILSDATPLVVSVNNTGSLKELIAS
;
A
#
# COMPACT_ATOMS: atom_id res chain seq x y z
N MET A 1 -11.06 18.14 2.83
CA MET A 1 -11.00 17.00 3.79
C MET A 1 -11.98 17.12 4.96
N ALA A 2 -12.11 18.27 5.63
CA ALA A 2 -12.96 18.40 6.83
C ALA A 2 -14.45 18.07 6.61
N SER A 3 -14.99 18.32 5.40
CA SER A 3 -16.38 17.97 5.04
C SER A 3 -16.61 16.47 4.88
N LEU A 4 -15.61 15.73 4.37
CA LEU A 4 -15.70 14.27 4.18
C LEU A 4 -15.75 13.52 5.51
N ARG A 5 -15.02 14.01 6.53
CA ARG A 5 -15.02 13.42 7.88
C ARG A 5 -16.38 13.41 8.56
N LYS A 6 -17.30 14.30 8.12
CA LYS A 6 -18.65 14.41 8.68
C LYS A 6 -19.63 13.41 8.07
N LYS A 7 -19.24 12.73 6.99
CA LYS A 7 -20.08 11.74 6.32
C LYS A 7 -20.18 10.45 7.15
N PRO A 8 -21.36 9.82 7.28
CA PRO A 8 -21.53 8.56 8.03
C PRO A 8 -20.56 7.46 7.58
N GLU A 9 -20.30 7.39 6.27
CA GLU A 9 -19.43 6.42 5.62
C GLU A 9 -17.97 6.53 6.07
N TRP A 10 -17.55 7.70 6.58
CA TRP A 10 -16.18 7.92 7.06
C TRP A 10 -15.79 6.94 8.17
N ARG A 11 -16.74 6.56 9.03
CA ARG A 11 -16.47 5.56 10.08
C ARG A 11 -16.17 4.18 9.50
N ALA A 12 -16.90 3.76 8.47
CA ALA A 12 -16.66 2.48 7.82
C ALA A 12 -15.32 2.48 7.07
N VAL A 13 -14.98 3.57 6.37
CA VAL A 13 -13.68 3.77 5.72
C VAL A 13 -12.50 3.68 6.69
N GLN A 14 -12.69 4.09 7.95
CA GLN A 14 -11.63 4.07 8.96
C GLN A 14 -11.53 2.74 9.73
N ASN A 15 -12.66 2.10 10.03
CA ASN A 15 -12.72 0.99 10.99
C ASN A 15 -13.07 -0.38 10.38
N ALA A 16 -13.74 -0.41 9.22
CA ALA A 16 -14.08 -1.63 8.50
C ALA A 16 -13.82 -1.57 6.98
N PRO A 17 -12.63 -1.11 6.51
CA PRO A 17 -12.28 -1.07 5.10
C PRO A 17 -12.56 -2.36 4.32
N SER A 18 -12.36 -3.54 4.94
CA SER A 18 -12.52 -4.85 4.30
C SER A 18 -13.94 -5.14 3.81
N THR A 19 -14.94 -4.51 4.45
CA THR A 19 -16.36 -4.69 4.14
C THR A 19 -16.98 -3.48 3.46
N PHE A 20 -16.20 -2.40 3.28
CA PHE A 20 -16.68 -1.16 2.73
C PHE A 20 -16.50 -1.08 1.21
N ARG A 21 -17.52 -0.55 0.53
CA ARG A 21 -17.50 -0.20 -0.89
C ARG A 21 -17.98 1.24 -1.06
N PHE A 22 -17.27 2.01 -1.88
CA PHE A 22 -17.76 3.31 -2.31
C PHE A 22 -18.97 3.14 -3.25
N PRO A 23 -20.05 3.92 -3.10
CA PRO A 23 -21.16 3.90 -4.04
C PRO A 23 -20.67 4.09 -5.48
N GLU A 24 -21.09 3.20 -6.38
CA GLU A 24 -20.68 3.18 -7.80
C GLU A 24 -19.16 3.12 -8.03
N GLY A 25 -18.40 2.72 -7.01
CA GLY A 25 -16.95 2.71 -7.02
C GLY A 25 -16.34 1.39 -6.58
N GLU A 26 -15.02 1.42 -6.46
CA GLU A 26 -14.19 0.30 -6.04
C GLU A 26 -14.26 0.10 -4.51
N SER A 27 -14.14 -1.14 -4.05
CA SER A 27 -13.91 -1.48 -2.63
C SER A 27 -12.42 -1.44 -2.28
N PHE A 28 -12.08 -1.35 -0.99
CA PHE A 28 -10.67 -1.42 -0.58
C PHE A 28 -10.04 -2.78 -0.88
N ALA A 29 -10.82 -3.87 -0.84
CA ALA A 29 -10.35 -5.21 -1.16
C ALA A 29 -9.99 -5.35 -2.66
N GLU A 30 -10.84 -4.84 -3.55
CA GLU A 30 -10.54 -4.79 -4.99
C GLU A 30 -9.32 -3.93 -5.28
N MET A 31 -9.22 -2.75 -4.65
CA MET A 31 -8.05 -1.88 -4.77
C MET A 31 -6.77 -2.59 -4.31
N GLN A 32 -6.78 -3.25 -3.15
CA GLN A 32 -5.63 -4.00 -2.64
C GLN A 32 -5.23 -5.12 -3.60
N HIS A 33 -6.19 -5.90 -4.09
CA HIS A 33 -5.94 -6.95 -5.05
C HIS A 33 -5.35 -6.40 -6.36
N ARG A 34 -5.94 -5.35 -6.93
CA ARG A 34 -5.45 -4.69 -8.15
C ARG A 34 -4.03 -4.17 -7.97
N MET A 35 -3.73 -3.55 -6.83
CA MET A 35 -2.38 -3.07 -6.51
C MET A 35 -1.39 -4.22 -6.41
N TRP A 36 -1.73 -5.29 -5.69
CA TRP A 36 -0.85 -6.44 -5.52
C TRP A 36 -0.54 -7.14 -6.85
N ARG A 37 -1.57 -7.44 -7.65
CA ARG A 37 -1.40 -8.05 -8.99
C ARG A 37 -0.56 -7.19 -9.92
N THR A 38 -0.67 -5.86 -9.79
CA THR A 38 0.16 -4.92 -10.57
C THR A 38 1.63 -5.03 -10.15
N LEU A 39 1.91 -5.09 -8.84
CA LEU A 39 3.27 -5.26 -8.32
C LEU A 39 3.87 -6.61 -8.70
N GLU A 40 3.11 -7.71 -8.61
CA GLU A 40 3.55 -9.04 -9.06
C GLU A 40 3.96 -9.03 -10.54
N ARG A 41 3.12 -8.43 -11.41
CA ARG A 41 3.42 -8.31 -12.85
C ARG A 41 4.65 -7.46 -13.12
N LEU A 42 4.84 -6.37 -12.37
CA LEU A 42 6.02 -5.50 -12.52
C LEU A 42 7.29 -6.18 -12.02
N ALA A 43 7.24 -6.87 -10.88
CA ALA A 43 8.36 -7.65 -10.36
C ALA A 43 8.79 -8.75 -11.35
N GLU A 44 7.81 -9.42 -11.98
CA GLU A 44 8.05 -10.42 -13.01
C GLU A 44 8.66 -9.81 -14.29
N ALA A 45 8.20 -8.64 -14.72
CA ALA A 45 8.74 -7.97 -15.90
C ALA A 45 10.15 -7.39 -15.70
N HIS A 46 10.55 -7.16 -14.45
CA HIS A 46 11.81 -6.50 -14.07
C HIS A 46 12.61 -7.36 -13.07
N ARG A 47 12.67 -8.68 -13.26
CA ARG A 47 13.37 -9.58 -12.34
C ARG A 47 14.85 -9.20 -12.20
N GLY A 48 15.30 -9.09 -10.96
CA GLY A 48 16.69 -8.75 -10.63
C GLY A 48 17.01 -7.26 -10.74
N GLU A 49 16.03 -6.41 -11.09
CA GLU A 49 16.18 -4.96 -11.16
C GLU A 49 15.50 -4.27 -9.96
N THR A 50 15.96 -3.06 -9.67
CA THR A 50 15.26 -2.14 -8.77
C THR A 50 14.47 -1.13 -9.60
N ILE A 51 13.15 -1.15 -9.45
CA ILE A 51 12.25 -0.20 -10.13
C ILE A 51 11.60 0.77 -9.15
N VAL A 52 11.26 1.96 -9.65
CA VAL A 52 10.47 2.96 -8.89
C VAL A 52 9.05 2.98 -9.42
N VAL A 53 8.08 2.83 -8.50
CA VAL A 53 6.66 2.92 -8.81
C VAL A 53 6.06 4.10 -8.06
N VAL A 54 5.36 4.98 -8.77
CA VAL A 54 4.72 6.17 -8.19
C VAL A 54 3.21 5.94 -8.09
N SER A 55 2.64 6.21 -6.92
CA SER A 55 1.20 6.03 -6.65
C SER A 55 0.72 6.98 -5.55
N HIS A 56 -0.46 6.73 -4.99
CA HIS A 56 -1.07 7.52 -3.92
C HIS A 56 -1.05 6.78 -2.58
N ALA A 57 -1.28 7.53 -1.49
CA ALA A 57 -1.12 7.03 -0.12
C ALA A 57 -1.92 5.75 0.18
N ASP A 58 -3.23 5.72 -0.10
CA ASP A 58 -4.06 4.54 0.24
C ASP A 58 -3.71 3.28 -0.58
N PRO A 59 -3.47 3.36 -1.90
CA PRO A 59 -2.93 2.24 -2.67
C PRO A 59 -1.57 1.74 -2.17
N ILE A 60 -0.63 2.65 -1.84
CA ILE A 60 0.68 2.28 -1.29
C ILE A 60 0.51 1.59 0.06
N LYS A 61 -0.32 2.16 0.94
CA LYS A 61 -0.67 1.62 2.26
C LYS A 61 -1.23 0.20 2.12
N ALA A 62 -2.18 -0.01 1.22
CA ALA A 62 -2.79 -1.32 0.98
C ALA A 62 -1.78 -2.36 0.50
N ALA A 63 -0.86 -1.97 -0.39
CA ALA A 63 0.19 -2.87 -0.90
C ALA A 63 1.23 -3.25 0.17
N VAL A 64 1.74 -2.25 0.92
CA VAL A 64 2.74 -2.48 1.97
C VAL A 64 2.15 -3.32 3.10
N THR A 65 0.94 -3.01 3.55
CA THR A 65 0.27 -3.77 4.62
C THR A 65 -0.09 -5.19 4.19
N TYR A 66 -0.46 -5.39 2.91
CA TYR A 66 -0.63 -6.73 2.35
C TYR A 66 0.68 -7.53 2.40
N ALA A 67 1.80 -6.94 1.97
CA ALA A 67 3.11 -7.57 2.06
C ALA A 67 3.51 -7.93 3.50
N GLN A 68 3.09 -7.12 4.48
CA GLN A 68 3.32 -7.38 5.91
C GLN A 68 2.37 -8.43 6.52
N GLY A 69 1.36 -8.91 5.77
CA GLY A 69 0.32 -9.79 6.31
C GLY A 69 -0.65 -9.08 7.27
N VAL A 70 -0.72 -7.75 7.23
CA VAL A 70 -1.62 -6.97 8.07
C VAL A 70 -3.05 -7.05 7.50
N PRO A 71 -4.06 -7.40 8.32
CA PRO A 71 -5.45 -7.41 7.89
C PRO A 71 -5.88 -6.05 7.32
N LEU A 72 -6.66 -6.06 6.23
CA LEU A 72 -7.07 -4.84 5.54
C LEU A 72 -7.80 -3.84 6.46
N ASP A 73 -8.55 -4.30 7.46
CA ASP A 73 -9.20 -3.40 8.43
C ASP A 73 -8.23 -2.61 9.31
N LEU A 74 -6.98 -3.07 9.42
CA LEU A 74 -5.94 -2.41 10.17
C LEU A 74 -5.06 -1.51 9.30
N PHE A 75 -5.25 -1.50 7.97
CA PHE A 75 -4.33 -0.81 7.06
C PHE A 75 -4.23 0.69 7.37
N GLN A 76 -5.31 1.32 7.83
CA GLN A 76 -5.35 2.75 8.18
C GLN A 76 -4.34 3.15 9.26
N ARG A 77 -3.82 2.19 10.05
CA ARG A 77 -2.78 2.41 11.06
C ARG A 77 -1.40 2.71 10.47
N THR A 78 -1.19 2.41 9.19
CA THR A 78 0.03 2.76 8.47
C THR A 78 -0.12 4.14 7.83
N VAL A 79 0.89 5.00 8.00
CA VAL A 79 0.95 6.34 7.40
C VAL A 79 1.84 6.29 6.16
N ILE A 80 1.43 6.96 5.09
CA ILE A 80 2.25 7.23 3.90
C ILE A 80 2.23 8.74 3.67
N SER A 81 3.37 9.39 3.91
CA SER A 81 3.57 10.83 3.75
C SER A 81 3.84 11.18 2.29
N THR A 82 3.54 12.41 1.91
CA THR A 82 3.89 12.95 0.59
C THR A 82 5.39 12.81 0.32
N CYS A 83 5.75 12.33 -0.86
CA CYS A 83 7.13 12.08 -1.28
C CYS A 83 7.94 11.13 -0.36
N SER A 84 7.27 10.35 0.49
CA SER A 84 7.92 9.27 1.22
C SER A 84 8.21 8.08 0.30
N ILE A 85 9.21 7.29 0.67
CA ILE A 85 9.59 6.05 -0.02
C ILE A 85 9.24 4.86 0.87
N SER A 86 8.60 3.85 0.29
CA SER A 86 8.44 2.53 0.89
C SER A 86 9.06 1.52 -0.06
N ALA A 87 9.80 0.55 0.49
CA ALA A 87 10.59 -0.40 -0.28
C ALA A 87 10.18 -1.82 0.05
N LEU A 88 9.89 -2.59 -1.00
CA LEU A 88 9.54 -4.01 -0.93
C LEU A 88 10.55 -4.80 -1.76
N ILE A 89 10.92 -5.98 -1.28
CA ILE A 89 11.59 -6.99 -2.09
C ILE A 89 10.53 -8.03 -2.45
N LEU A 90 10.25 -8.16 -3.74
CA LEU A 90 9.37 -9.18 -4.30
C LEU A 90 10.23 -10.20 -5.05
N SER A 91 10.23 -11.43 -4.57
CA SER A 91 10.92 -12.57 -5.17
C SER A 91 9.96 -13.76 -5.22
N ASP A 92 10.45 -14.94 -5.58
CA ASP A 92 9.66 -16.18 -5.53
C ASP A 92 9.33 -16.65 -4.09
N ALA A 93 9.85 -15.94 -3.08
CA ALA A 93 9.61 -16.19 -1.66
C ALA A 93 8.61 -15.18 -1.05
N THR A 94 8.37 -15.29 0.25
CA THR A 94 7.55 -14.33 0.99
C THR A 94 8.07 -12.89 0.78
N PRO A 95 7.21 -11.93 0.44
CA PRO A 95 7.59 -10.52 0.30
C PRO A 95 8.29 -9.99 1.53
N LEU A 96 9.34 -9.19 1.34
CA LEU A 96 10.01 -8.50 2.44
C LEU A 96 9.68 -7.01 2.38
N VAL A 97 9.30 -6.45 3.52
CA VAL A 97 9.07 -5.01 3.68
C VAL A 97 10.32 -4.41 4.31
N VAL A 98 11.12 -3.72 3.50
CA VAL A 98 12.43 -3.18 3.90
C VAL A 98 12.26 -1.83 4.58
N SER A 99 11.38 -0.99 4.05
CA SER A 99 11.13 0.35 4.58
C SER A 99 9.70 0.78 4.31
N VAL A 100 9.13 1.56 5.23
CA VAL A 100 7.79 2.12 5.11
C VAL A 100 7.84 3.59 5.48
N ASN A 101 7.29 4.45 4.62
CA ASN A 101 7.13 5.88 4.88
C ASN A 101 8.45 6.62 5.21
N ASN A 102 9.54 6.28 4.54
CA ASN A 102 10.83 6.93 4.74
C ASN A 102 10.86 8.29 4.04
N THR A 103 11.06 9.36 4.82
CA THR A 103 11.27 10.74 4.31
C THR A 103 12.70 11.24 4.58
N GLY A 104 13.60 10.36 4.98
CA GLY A 104 14.98 10.62 5.36
C GLY A 104 15.97 10.01 4.36
N SER A 105 17.04 9.42 4.87
CA SER A 105 18.09 8.84 4.02
C SER A 105 17.62 7.55 3.36
N LEU A 106 18.15 7.28 2.16
CA LEU A 106 17.91 6.04 1.43
C LEU A 106 19.12 5.09 1.46
N LYS A 107 20.14 5.39 2.27
CA LYS A 107 21.37 4.58 2.34
C LYS A 107 21.08 3.14 2.79
N GLU A 108 20.12 2.97 3.69
CA GLU A 108 19.60 1.67 4.12
C GLU A 108 18.94 0.82 3.01
N LEU A 109 18.64 1.38 1.83
CA LEU A 109 18.03 0.64 0.71
C LEU A 109 19.06 0.07 -0.28
N ILE A 110 20.36 0.27 -0.03
CA ILE A 110 21.41 -0.26 -0.90
C ILE A 110 21.56 -1.75 -0.60
N ALA A 111 21.27 -2.60 -1.59
CA ALA A 111 21.57 -4.03 -1.52
C ALA A 111 23.08 -4.22 -1.32
N SER A 112 23.45 -5.00 -0.31
CA SER A 112 24.85 -5.39 -0.05
C SER A 112 25.31 -6.45 -1.03
#